data_AF-A0A7V3SJN4-F1
#
_entry.id   AF-A0A7V3SJN4-F1
#
_cell.length_a   1.000
_cell.length_b   1.000
_cell.length_c   1.000
_cell.angle_alpha   90.00
_cell.angle_beta   90.00
_cell.angle_gamma   90.00
#
_symmetry.space_group_name_H-M   'P 1'
#
loop_
_entity.id
_entity.type
_entity.pdbx_description
1 polymer ?
#
loop_
_entity_poly.entity_id
_entity_poly.type
_entity_poly.pdbx_seq_one_letter_code
_entity_poly.pdbx_strand_id
1 'polypeptide(L)'
;MKLLAASILLSVGCLHIAWAQAQEKVRWYFQSAQTPLVPFHQFVGAAEPVGDLASVARWTGWDDAENLVCESSNEQLRAVALRQERTWTLALWNSSPQKLRVAIEGELPAGVYTTERLTLTSGGKIVTLERRNGLLQHTADRKVQRTEWLQPGAGLVLRFSERSQQIDKTLVGLRRSIWQSKAPAGMLSRLASLMREADSHWRQVRANLRRGNVRMMARGVHRMLFLVSGIRAVASQRAALKEVTDEAESLIDGLSELSSALLNVVVTVSWDEQAAKVTVINAGSELWKALRFALEDAAAGDTVVLANVRPLERAEASFQPPDGQTMPVVVVSVLFNNGYSRLRVSCRGVESGEEEEVEQ
;
A
#
# COMPACT_ATOMS: atom_id res chain seq x y z
N MET A 1 -27.92 -7.92 -51.07
CA MET A 1 -28.06 -8.90 -49.98
C MET A 1 -26.74 -9.29 -49.30
N LYS A 2 -25.60 -9.46 -50.01
CA LYS A 2 -24.30 -9.81 -49.38
C LYS A 2 -23.74 -8.77 -48.39
N LEU A 3 -23.96 -7.48 -48.62
CA LEU A 3 -23.50 -6.40 -47.74
C LEU A 3 -24.25 -6.34 -46.40
N LEU A 4 -25.56 -6.62 -46.40
CA LEU A 4 -26.38 -6.65 -45.17
C LEU A 4 -25.98 -7.80 -44.23
N ALA A 5 -25.65 -8.97 -44.78
CA ALA A 5 -25.18 -10.11 -44.00
C ALA A 5 -23.82 -9.82 -43.31
N ALA A 6 -22.91 -9.12 -44.00
CA ALA A 6 -21.62 -8.72 -43.43
C ALA A 6 -21.77 -7.67 -42.32
N SER A 7 -22.67 -6.69 -42.48
CA SER A 7 -22.96 -5.68 -41.44
C SER A 7 -23.59 -6.31 -40.20
N ILE A 8 -24.49 -7.29 -40.38
CA ILE A 8 -25.09 -8.03 -39.27
C ILE A 8 -24.02 -8.86 -38.56
N LEU A 9 -23.16 -9.59 -39.28
CA LEU A 9 -22.06 -10.35 -38.68
C LEU A 9 -21.04 -9.48 -37.95
N LEU A 10 -20.73 -8.28 -38.46
CA LEU A 10 -19.89 -7.29 -37.77
C LEU A 10 -20.56 -6.74 -36.51
N SER A 11 -21.86 -6.43 -36.56
CA SER A 11 -22.60 -5.96 -35.38
C SER A 11 -22.78 -7.04 -34.32
N VAL A 12 -23.01 -8.30 -34.72
CA VAL A 12 -23.06 -9.47 -33.82
C VAL A 12 -21.66 -9.78 -33.27
N GLY A 13 -20.60 -9.65 -34.08
CA GLY A 13 -19.21 -9.76 -33.64
C GLY A 13 -18.83 -8.68 -32.63
N CYS A 14 -19.20 -7.42 -32.86
CA CYS A 14 -19.01 -6.32 -31.92
C CYS A 14 -19.84 -6.50 -30.63
N LEU A 15 -21.06 -7.03 -30.73
CA LEU A 15 -21.89 -7.41 -29.58
C LEU A 15 -21.29 -8.58 -28.80
N HIS A 16 -20.71 -9.59 -29.47
CA HIS A 16 -19.97 -10.69 -28.82
C HIS A 16 -18.70 -10.19 -28.10
N ILE A 17 -17.97 -9.24 -28.69
CA ILE A 17 -16.79 -8.63 -28.06
C ILE A 17 -17.19 -7.81 -26.82
N ALA A 18 -18.38 -7.20 -26.82
CA ALA A 18 -18.93 -6.50 -25.65
C ALA A 18 -19.56 -7.45 -24.61
N TRP A 19 -20.07 -8.62 -25.03
CA TRP A 19 -20.76 -9.61 -24.17
C TRP A 19 -19.87 -10.74 -23.64
N ALA A 20 -18.67 -10.95 -24.19
CA ALA A 20 -17.69 -11.88 -23.66
C ALA A 20 -16.97 -11.31 -22.41
N GLN A 21 -17.72 -10.65 -21.53
CA GLN A 21 -17.27 -10.22 -20.21
C GLN A 21 -17.68 -11.29 -19.22
N ALA A 22 -16.83 -12.30 -19.05
CA ALA A 22 -17.01 -13.29 -17.99
C ALA A 22 -16.85 -12.58 -16.63
N GLN A 23 -17.90 -12.67 -15.81
CA GLN A 23 -17.88 -12.23 -14.42
C GLN A 23 -17.41 -13.38 -13.56
N GLU A 24 -16.22 -13.23 -12.98
CA GLU A 24 -15.60 -14.25 -12.14
C GLU A 24 -15.65 -13.87 -10.68
N LYS A 25 -15.76 -14.86 -9.80
CA LYS A 25 -15.80 -14.66 -8.36
C LYS A 25 -14.58 -15.32 -7.71
N VAL A 26 -13.83 -14.51 -6.96
CA VAL A 26 -12.73 -14.99 -6.12
C VAL A 26 -13.09 -14.79 -4.66
N ARG A 27 -12.98 -15.84 -3.85
CA ARG A 27 -13.22 -15.78 -2.39
C ARG A 27 -11.96 -16.18 -1.64
N TRP A 28 -11.62 -15.47 -0.58
CA TRP A 28 -10.51 -15.88 0.30
C TRP A 28 -10.81 -15.71 1.80
N TYR A 29 -10.33 -16.66 2.62
CA TYR A 29 -10.57 -16.72 4.07
C TYR A 29 -9.49 -17.51 4.81
N PHE A 30 -9.42 -17.35 6.13
CA PHE A 30 -8.45 -18.05 6.97
C PHE A 30 -8.73 -19.55 7.03
N GLN A 31 -7.69 -20.35 6.84
CA GLN A 31 -7.65 -21.71 7.34
C GLN A 31 -7.27 -21.62 8.82
N SER A 32 -8.04 -22.21 9.73
CA SER A 32 -7.83 -22.03 11.17
C SER A 32 -6.45 -22.51 11.63
N ALA A 33 -5.49 -21.60 11.83
CA ALA A 33 -4.34 -21.74 12.73
C ALA A 33 -3.62 -20.41 12.97
N GLN A 34 -3.17 -20.19 14.22
CA GLN A 34 -2.32 -19.09 14.63
C GLN A 34 -0.85 -19.43 14.32
N THR A 35 -0.13 -18.58 13.60
CA THR A 35 1.30 -18.80 13.27
C THR A 35 2.08 -17.47 13.29
N PRO A 36 3.34 -17.45 13.79
CA PRO A 36 4.04 -16.24 14.25
C PRO A 36 4.82 -15.51 13.15
N LEU A 37 5.40 -14.35 13.53
CA LEU A 37 5.93 -13.26 12.69
C LEU A 37 7.41 -13.45 12.28
N VAL A 38 7.74 -13.27 10.99
CA VAL A 38 9.10 -13.03 10.42
C VAL A 38 9.01 -12.21 9.10
N PRO A 39 10.08 -11.57 8.57
CA PRO A 39 10.03 -10.23 8.00
C PRO A 39 9.84 -10.19 6.47
N PHE A 40 9.64 -8.96 6.00
CA PHE A 40 9.38 -8.53 4.62
C PHE A 40 10.33 -9.12 3.55
N HIS A 41 9.76 -9.74 2.51
CA HIS A 41 10.47 -10.11 1.29
C HIS A 41 9.98 -9.29 0.07
N GLN A 42 10.94 -9.06 -0.83
CA GLN A 42 10.78 -8.27 -2.06
C GLN A 42 10.19 -9.15 -3.16
N PHE A 43 9.34 -8.58 -4.01
CA PHE A 43 8.73 -9.26 -5.15
C PHE A 43 9.82 -9.72 -6.13
N VAL A 44 10.14 -11.00 -6.16
CA VAL A 44 11.06 -11.56 -7.14
C VAL A 44 10.30 -11.66 -8.46
N GLY A 45 10.77 -10.94 -9.48
CA GLY A 45 10.23 -11.04 -10.84
C GLY A 45 10.49 -12.44 -11.39
N ALA A 46 9.64 -13.40 -11.03
CA ALA A 46 9.70 -14.73 -11.60
C ALA A 46 9.09 -14.71 -13.01
N ALA A 47 9.55 -15.65 -13.85
CA ALA A 47 8.92 -15.94 -15.13
C ALA A 47 7.41 -16.24 -14.95
N GLU A 48 6.65 -16.12 -16.04
CA GLU A 48 5.21 -16.39 -16.06
C GLU A 48 4.86 -17.68 -15.26
N PRO A 49 3.86 -17.65 -14.37
CA PRO A 49 3.52 -18.82 -13.58
C PRO A 49 3.12 -20.00 -14.47
N VAL A 50 3.93 -21.06 -14.45
CA VAL A 50 3.71 -22.29 -15.24
C VAL A 50 2.65 -23.13 -14.53
N GLY A 51 1.43 -23.13 -15.08
CA GLY A 51 0.40 -24.14 -14.89
C GLY A 51 -0.34 -24.20 -13.53
N ASP A 52 0.32 -23.96 -12.40
CA ASP A 52 -0.24 -24.29 -11.07
C ASP A 52 -0.31 -23.10 -10.08
N LEU A 53 -1.09 -23.25 -9.00
CA LEU A 53 -1.25 -22.23 -7.96
C LEU A 53 0.06 -21.94 -7.19
N ALA A 54 0.90 -22.96 -7.02
CA ALA A 54 2.18 -22.84 -6.34
C ALA A 54 3.18 -21.96 -7.12
N SER A 55 3.09 -21.94 -8.45
CA SER A 55 3.85 -21.05 -9.32
C SER A 55 3.41 -19.60 -9.16
N VAL A 56 2.10 -19.33 -8.99
CA VAL A 56 1.59 -17.98 -8.73
C VAL A 56 2.02 -17.46 -7.35
N ALA A 57 2.05 -18.33 -6.33
CA ALA A 57 2.54 -18.00 -4.99
C ALA A 57 4.05 -17.65 -5.01
N ARG A 58 4.88 -18.52 -5.60
CA ARG A 58 6.32 -18.28 -5.78
C ARG A 58 6.59 -17.03 -6.61
N TRP A 59 5.78 -16.79 -7.63
CA TRP A 59 5.86 -15.59 -8.46
C TRP A 59 5.57 -14.31 -7.69
N THR A 60 4.77 -14.37 -6.62
CA THR A 60 4.60 -13.21 -5.74
C THR A 60 5.79 -12.96 -4.80
N GLY A 61 6.76 -13.88 -4.73
CA GLY A 61 8.01 -13.78 -3.96
C GLY A 61 7.85 -14.07 -2.46
N TRP A 62 6.88 -14.89 -2.08
CA TRP A 62 6.38 -15.02 -0.70
C TRP A 62 6.54 -16.46 -0.20
N ASP A 63 7.79 -16.91 -0.09
CA ASP A 63 8.09 -18.30 0.22
C ASP A 63 7.77 -18.71 1.69
N ASP A 64 7.73 -17.73 2.61
CA ASP A 64 7.42 -17.93 4.05
C ASP A 64 5.99 -17.54 4.46
N ALA A 65 5.10 -17.23 3.50
CA ALA A 65 3.75 -16.79 3.80
C ALA A 65 2.77 -17.95 4.06
N GLU A 66 1.82 -17.74 4.97
CA GLU A 66 0.72 -18.69 5.22
C GLU A 66 -0.27 -18.65 4.05
N ASN A 67 -0.48 -19.78 3.38
CA ASN A 67 -1.52 -19.91 2.36
C ASN A 67 -2.90 -19.75 3.00
N LEU A 68 -3.71 -18.86 2.44
CA LEU A 68 -5.12 -18.72 2.78
C LEU A 68 -5.95 -19.57 1.83
N VAL A 69 -7.15 -19.97 2.26
CA VAL A 69 -8.07 -20.63 1.35
C VAL A 69 -8.49 -19.62 0.29
N CYS A 70 -8.33 -19.96 -0.98
CA CYS A 70 -8.62 -19.10 -2.11
C CYS A 70 -9.37 -19.91 -3.19
N GLU A 71 -10.62 -19.55 -3.42
CA GLU A 71 -11.48 -20.21 -4.41
C GLU A 71 -11.66 -19.29 -5.61
N SER A 72 -11.40 -19.79 -6.82
CA SER A 72 -11.70 -19.13 -8.09
C SER A 72 -12.79 -19.92 -8.81
N SER A 73 -13.77 -19.22 -9.40
CA SER A 73 -14.84 -19.85 -10.18
C SER A 73 -14.42 -20.31 -11.59
N ASN A 74 -13.21 -19.97 -12.04
CA ASN A 74 -12.76 -20.22 -13.41
C ASN A 74 -11.29 -20.62 -13.46
N GLU A 75 -11.01 -21.70 -14.20
CA GLU A 75 -9.66 -22.26 -14.41
C GLU A 75 -8.72 -21.31 -15.17
N GLN A 76 -9.27 -20.38 -15.96
CA GLN A 76 -8.53 -19.34 -16.68
C GLN A 76 -8.16 -18.14 -15.80
N LEU A 77 -8.73 -18.06 -14.59
CA LEU A 77 -8.37 -17.07 -13.57
C LEU A 77 -7.68 -17.80 -12.43
N ARG A 78 -6.36 -17.73 -12.40
CA ARG A 78 -5.58 -18.28 -11.29
C ARG A 78 -5.54 -17.25 -10.16
N ALA A 79 -5.80 -17.70 -8.95
CA ALA A 79 -5.89 -16.83 -7.78
C ALA A 79 -5.23 -17.50 -6.58
N VAL A 80 -4.35 -16.79 -5.90
CA VAL A 80 -3.76 -17.24 -4.63
C VAL A 80 -3.87 -16.13 -3.60
N ALA A 81 -4.19 -16.51 -2.36
CA ALA A 81 -4.25 -15.61 -1.24
C ALA A 81 -3.25 -16.05 -0.18
N LEU A 82 -2.48 -15.09 0.34
CA LEU A 82 -1.38 -15.30 1.25
C LEU A 82 -1.49 -14.35 2.43
N ARG A 83 -1.04 -14.79 3.60
CA ARG A 83 -0.85 -13.95 4.78
C ARG A 83 0.60 -13.98 5.21
N GLN A 84 1.21 -12.80 5.25
CA GLN A 84 2.49 -12.60 5.92
C GLN A 84 2.28 -11.56 7.03
N GLU A 85 2.51 -11.96 8.28
CA GLU A 85 2.24 -11.13 9.44
C GLU A 85 0.79 -10.56 9.47
N ARG A 86 0.66 -9.23 9.30
CA ARG A 86 -0.59 -8.47 9.21
C ARG A 86 -0.78 -7.85 7.82
N THR A 87 -0.19 -8.48 6.81
CA THR A 87 -0.46 -8.19 5.41
C THR A 87 -1.14 -9.39 4.78
N TRP A 88 -2.29 -9.13 4.16
CA TRP A 88 -3.02 -10.10 3.35
C TRP A 88 -2.82 -9.74 1.90
N THR A 89 -2.43 -10.70 1.10
CA THR A 89 -2.17 -10.51 -0.33
C THR A 89 -3.04 -11.43 -1.13
N LEU A 90 -3.66 -10.89 -2.16
CA LEU A 90 -4.37 -11.64 -3.19
C LEU A 90 -3.68 -11.38 -4.52
N ALA A 91 -3.13 -12.43 -5.11
CA ALA A 91 -2.56 -12.38 -6.44
C ALA A 91 -3.47 -13.09 -7.43
N LEU A 92 -3.73 -12.43 -8.56
CA LEU A 92 -4.61 -12.87 -9.63
C LEU A 92 -3.83 -12.88 -10.94
N TRP A 93 -4.01 -13.92 -11.73
CA TRP A 93 -3.44 -14.03 -13.07
C TRP A 93 -4.53 -14.41 -14.06
N ASN A 94 -4.68 -13.60 -15.12
CA ASN A 94 -5.61 -13.89 -16.19
C ASN A 94 -4.88 -14.60 -17.34
N SER A 95 -5.01 -15.92 -17.40
CA SER A 95 -4.53 -16.71 -18.54
C SER A 95 -5.54 -16.79 -19.68
N SER A 96 -6.71 -16.14 -19.56
CA SER A 96 -7.68 -16.04 -20.64
C SER A 96 -7.18 -15.11 -21.74
N PRO A 97 -7.47 -15.39 -23.03
CA PRO A 97 -7.25 -14.43 -24.10
C PRO A 97 -8.21 -13.23 -24.03
N GLN A 98 -9.17 -13.22 -23.10
CA GLN A 98 -10.19 -12.19 -22.94
C GLN A 98 -9.99 -11.39 -21.64
N LYS A 99 -10.51 -10.16 -21.64
CA LYS A 99 -10.52 -9.29 -20.45
C LYS A 99 -11.56 -9.81 -19.46
N LEU A 100 -11.15 -10.04 -18.22
CA LEU A 100 -12.02 -10.58 -17.16
C LEU A 100 -12.49 -9.48 -16.21
N ARG A 101 -13.73 -9.62 -15.73
CA ARG A 101 -14.26 -8.84 -14.60
C ARG A 101 -14.25 -9.73 -13.36
N VAL A 102 -13.41 -9.41 -12.38
CA VAL A 102 -13.24 -10.22 -11.18
C VAL A 102 -13.91 -9.56 -9.99
N ALA A 103 -14.95 -10.19 -9.45
CA ALA A 103 -15.56 -9.86 -8.17
C ALA A 103 -14.80 -10.58 -7.04
N ILE A 104 -14.15 -9.81 -6.19
CA ILE A 104 -13.29 -10.28 -5.11
C ILE A 104 -14.05 -10.15 -3.80
N GLU A 105 -14.14 -11.25 -3.07
CA GLU A 105 -14.64 -11.29 -1.69
C GLU A 105 -13.55 -11.83 -0.76
N GLY A 106 -13.32 -11.15 0.37
CA GLY A 106 -12.27 -11.52 1.31
C GLY A 106 -12.63 -11.24 2.74
N GLU A 107 -12.06 -12.00 3.67
CA GLU A 107 -12.24 -11.78 5.11
C GLU A 107 -11.00 -11.12 5.70
N LEU A 108 -11.17 -9.90 6.22
CA LEU A 108 -10.14 -9.19 6.95
C LEU A 108 -10.58 -9.01 8.40
N PRO A 109 -9.67 -9.15 9.37
CA PRO A 109 -9.95 -8.73 10.74
C PRO A 109 -10.40 -7.26 10.82
N ALA A 110 -11.02 -6.89 11.95
CA ALA A 110 -11.31 -5.50 12.21
C ALA A 110 -9.99 -4.70 12.33
N GLY A 111 -9.90 -3.56 11.64
CA GLY A 111 -8.65 -2.79 11.55
C GLY A 111 -8.70 -1.65 10.54
N VAL A 112 -7.57 -0.94 10.42
CA VAL A 112 -7.36 0.11 9.41
C VAL A 112 -6.33 -0.38 8.40
N TYR A 113 -6.74 -0.48 7.14
CA TYR A 113 -5.93 -1.06 6.10
C TYR A 113 -5.50 -0.03 5.06
N THR A 114 -4.23 -0.12 4.67
CA THR A 114 -3.77 0.41 3.39
C THR A 114 -3.91 -0.70 2.35
N THR A 115 -4.48 -0.36 1.21
CA THR A 115 -4.61 -1.28 0.08
C THR A 115 -3.66 -0.85 -1.04
N GLU A 116 -2.82 -1.76 -1.48
CA GLU A 116 -1.98 -1.56 -2.65
C GLU A 116 -2.45 -2.46 -3.77
N ARG A 117 -2.44 -1.92 -4.99
CA ARG A 117 -2.86 -2.57 -6.22
C ARG A 117 -1.71 -2.46 -7.20
N LEU A 118 -1.04 -3.56 -7.45
CA LEU A 118 0.03 -3.67 -8.44
C LEU A 118 -0.54 -4.32 -9.71
N THR A 119 -0.36 -3.67 -10.85
CA THR A 119 -0.69 -4.24 -12.17
C THR A 119 0.59 -4.70 -12.83
N LEU A 120 0.56 -5.93 -13.34
CA LEU A 120 1.71 -6.65 -13.88
C LEU A 120 1.46 -7.00 -15.34
N THR A 121 2.49 -6.91 -16.18
CA THR A 121 2.45 -7.36 -17.58
C THR A 121 2.62 -8.87 -17.70
N SER A 122 2.49 -9.39 -18.92
CA SER A 122 2.73 -10.80 -19.26
C SER A 122 4.12 -11.30 -18.85
N GLY A 123 5.14 -10.43 -18.86
CA GLY A 123 6.49 -10.74 -18.40
C GLY A 123 6.72 -10.53 -16.90
N GLY A 124 5.67 -10.35 -16.10
CA GLY A 124 5.78 -10.15 -14.64
C GLY A 124 6.31 -8.78 -14.22
N LYS A 125 6.47 -7.82 -15.14
CA LYS A 125 6.94 -6.47 -14.81
C LYS A 125 5.80 -5.63 -14.22
N ILE A 126 6.07 -4.94 -13.10
CA ILE A 126 5.13 -3.98 -12.53
C ILE A 126 5.07 -2.77 -13.45
N VAL A 127 3.88 -2.43 -13.93
CA VAL A 127 3.66 -1.27 -14.82
C VAL A 127 2.80 -0.18 -14.19
N THR A 128 2.08 -0.51 -13.12
CA THR A 128 1.30 0.48 -12.39
C THR A 128 1.20 0.06 -10.93
N LEU A 129 1.45 1.02 -10.04
CA LEU A 129 1.19 0.90 -8.62
C LEU A 129 0.11 1.92 -8.25
N GLU A 130 -0.98 1.43 -7.69
CA GLU A 130 -2.01 2.24 -7.10
C GLU A 130 -2.11 1.91 -5.60
N ARG A 131 -1.83 2.89 -4.76
CA ARG A 131 -2.00 2.78 -3.32
C ARG A 131 -3.27 3.52 -2.92
N ARG A 132 -4.29 2.76 -2.55
CA ARG A 132 -5.53 3.25 -1.92
C ARG A 132 -5.44 3.03 -0.42
N ASN A 133 -5.34 4.09 0.34
CA ASN A 133 -5.34 3.97 1.79
C ASN A 133 -6.78 4.22 2.27
N GLY A 134 -7.39 3.41 3.14
CA GLY A 134 -8.71 3.76 3.70
C GLY A 134 -9.77 2.65 3.81
N LEU A 135 -9.37 1.39 3.75
CA LEU A 135 -10.30 0.31 4.07
C LEU A 135 -10.43 0.20 5.60
N LEU A 136 -11.57 0.64 6.12
CA LEU A 136 -11.95 0.51 7.53
C LEU A 136 -12.82 -0.73 7.71
N GLN A 137 -12.32 -1.70 8.47
CA GLN A 137 -13.08 -2.89 8.87
C GLN A 137 -13.55 -2.74 10.30
N HIS A 138 -14.86 -2.57 10.47
CA HIS A 138 -15.48 -2.36 11.78
C HIS A 138 -15.79 -3.67 12.51
N THR A 139 -16.04 -4.75 11.77
CA THR A 139 -16.38 -6.08 12.29
C THR A 139 -15.65 -7.14 11.48
N ALA A 140 -15.14 -8.18 12.14
CA ALA A 140 -14.42 -9.28 11.49
C ALA A 140 -15.30 -10.04 10.47
N ASP A 141 -16.63 -9.98 10.65
CA ASP A 141 -17.59 -10.68 9.78
C ASP A 141 -17.95 -9.89 8.50
N ARG A 142 -17.46 -8.64 8.37
CA ARG A 142 -17.73 -7.83 7.18
C ARG A 142 -16.73 -8.20 6.07
N LYS A 143 -17.25 -8.85 5.03
CA LYS A 143 -16.45 -9.20 3.85
C LYS A 143 -15.98 -7.95 3.11
N VAL A 144 -14.70 -7.92 2.77
CA VAL A 144 -14.16 -7.08 1.71
C VAL A 144 -14.86 -7.47 0.43
N GLN A 145 -15.44 -6.51 -0.29
CA GLN A 145 -16.01 -6.73 -1.61
C GLN A 145 -15.39 -5.72 -2.57
N ARG A 146 -14.74 -6.19 -3.63
CA ARG A 146 -14.15 -5.35 -4.69
C ARG A 146 -14.46 -5.93 -6.05
N THR A 147 -14.40 -5.09 -7.08
CA THR A 147 -14.45 -5.52 -8.46
C THR A 147 -13.25 -4.96 -9.18
N GLU A 148 -12.48 -5.84 -9.82
CA GLU A 148 -11.29 -5.49 -10.56
C GLU A 148 -11.43 -5.97 -12.01
N TRP A 149 -10.82 -5.23 -12.93
CA TRP A 149 -10.75 -5.59 -14.34
C TRP A 149 -9.33 -6.06 -14.65
N LEU A 150 -9.21 -7.25 -15.22
CA LEU A 150 -7.92 -7.85 -15.53
C LEU A 150 -7.79 -8.07 -17.04
N GLN A 151 -6.73 -7.51 -17.63
CA GLN A 151 -6.45 -7.64 -19.05
C GLN A 151 -5.98 -9.07 -19.38
N PRO A 152 -6.09 -9.53 -20.64
CA PRO A 152 -5.50 -10.80 -21.07
C PRO A 152 -4.00 -10.86 -20.77
N GLY A 153 -3.51 -11.98 -20.24
CA GLY A 153 -2.09 -12.18 -19.96
C GLY A 153 -1.51 -11.17 -18.97
N ALA A 154 -2.34 -10.62 -18.08
CA ALA A 154 -1.92 -9.64 -17.07
C ALA A 154 -2.16 -10.16 -15.66
N GLY A 155 -1.31 -9.70 -14.75
CA GLY A 155 -1.38 -10.00 -13.33
C GLY A 155 -1.87 -8.83 -12.51
N LEU A 156 -2.49 -9.13 -11.37
CA LEU A 156 -2.92 -8.16 -10.39
C LEU A 156 -2.56 -8.67 -8.99
N VAL A 157 -1.86 -7.85 -8.22
CA VAL A 157 -1.62 -8.12 -6.80
C VAL A 157 -2.31 -7.05 -5.98
N LEU A 158 -3.18 -7.50 -5.07
CA LEU A 158 -3.82 -6.67 -4.07
C LEU A 158 -3.21 -6.98 -2.70
N ARG A 159 -2.65 -5.97 -2.03
CA ARG A 159 -2.10 -6.11 -0.67
C ARG A 159 -2.91 -5.29 0.30
N PHE A 160 -3.28 -5.87 1.43
CA PHE A 160 -3.99 -5.23 2.53
C PHE A 160 -3.11 -5.29 3.76
N SER A 161 -2.49 -4.17 4.14
CA SER A 161 -1.64 -4.10 5.33
C SER A 161 -2.37 -3.39 6.46
N GLU A 162 -2.56 -4.08 7.58
CA GLU A 162 -3.19 -3.50 8.78
C GLU A 162 -2.18 -2.63 9.52
N ARG A 163 -2.52 -1.36 9.74
CA ARG A 163 -1.57 -0.36 10.24
C ARG A 163 -1.60 -0.16 11.74
N SER A 164 -2.73 -0.41 12.41
CA SER A 164 -2.82 -0.09 13.84
C SER A 164 -1.92 -0.97 14.71
N GLN A 165 -1.72 -2.23 14.36
CA GLN A 165 -0.84 -3.12 15.12
C GLN A 165 0.64 -2.85 14.87
N GLN A 166 1.01 -2.39 13.66
CA GLN A 166 2.37 -1.93 13.38
C GLN A 166 2.73 -0.76 14.31
N ILE A 167 1.81 0.19 14.50
CA ILE A 167 1.95 1.29 15.47
C ILE A 167 2.12 0.77 16.90
N ASP A 168 1.30 -0.20 17.33
CA ASP A 168 1.43 -0.80 18.67
C ASP A 168 2.83 -1.39 18.89
N LYS A 169 3.36 -2.14 17.91
CA LYS A 169 4.69 -2.76 17.97
C LYS A 169 5.79 -1.70 18.08
N THR A 170 5.77 -0.69 17.20
CA THR A 170 6.79 0.37 17.20
C THR A 170 6.70 1.26 18.44
N LEU A 171 5.50 1.52 18.98
CA LEU A 171 5.34 2.23 20.26
C LEU A 171 5.93 1.46 21.45
N VAL A 172 5.88 0.11 21.44
CA VAL A 172 6.56 -0.71 22.45
C VAL A 172 8.07 -0.63 22.26
N GLY A 173 8.56 -0.74 21.03
CA GLY A 173 9.98 -0.59 20.67
C GLY A 173 10.55 0.73 21.17
N LEU A 174 9.93 1.85 20.77
CA LEU A 174 10.34 3.19 21.19
C LEU A 174 10.38 3.37 22.71
N ARG A 175 9.36 2.88 23.44
CA ARG A 175 9.36 2.93 24.92
C ARG A 175 10.55 2.18 25.52
N ARG A 176 10.82 0.97 25.00
CA ARG A 176 11.93 0.15 25.44
C ARG A 176 13.26 0.86 25.18
N SER A 177 13.45 1.39 23.98
CA SER A 177 14.67 2.11 23.60
C SER A 177 14.89 3.35 24.47
N ILE A 178 13.85 4.14 24.77
CA ILE A 178 13.96 5.28 25.69
C ILE A 178 14.38 4.82 27.09
N TRP A 179 13.75 3.77 27.62
CA TRP A 179 14.03 3.26 28.97
C TRP A 179 15.43 2.66 29.12
N GLN A 180 15.92 1.99 28.07
CA GLN A 180 17.26 1.39 28.05
C GLN A 180 18.37 2.40 27.70
N SER A 181 18.00 3.60 27.23
CA SER A 181 18.96 4.59 26.80
C SER A 181 19.80 5.16 27.96
N LYS A 182 21.08 5.41 27.69
CA LYS A 182 22.02 6.05 28.64
C LYS A 182 21.95 7.59 28.58
N ALA A 183 20.76 8.16 28.34
CA ALA A 183 20.57 9.60 28.27
C ALA A 183 20.67 10.27 29.66
N PRO A 184 21.06 11.57 29.73
CA PRO A 184 20.99 12.33 30.98
C PRO A 184 19.55 12.42 31.52
N ALA A 185 19.40 12.50 32.83
CA ALA A 185 18.09 12.50 33.51
C ALA A 185 17.11 13.56 32.98
N GLY A 186 17.56 14.78 32.70
CA GLY A 186 16.71 15.84 32.15
C GLY A 186 16.17 15.52 30.74
N MET A 187 16.97 14.84 29.92
CA MET A 187 16.56 14.40 28.59
C MET A 187 15.61 13.21 28.66
N LEU A 188 15.90 12.22 29.52
CA LEU A 188 14.99 11.10 29.80
C LEU A 188 13.62 11.58 30.28
N SER A 189 13.59 12.57 31.19
CA SER A 189 12.34 13.17 31.67
C SER A 189 11.53 13.79 30.53
N ARG A 190 12.19 14.54 29.63
CA ARG A 190 11.55 15.13 28.45
C ARG A 190 11.02 14.08 27.48
N LEU A 191 11.82 13.06 27.15
CA LEU A 191 11.43 11.95 26.27
C LEU A 191 10.24 11.17 26.88
N ALA A 192 10.28 10.88 28.18
CA ALA A 192 9.20 10.20 28.89
C ALA A 192 7.92 11.05 28.97
N SER A 193 8.00 12.38 29.03
CA SER A 193 6.82 13.25 28.95
C SER A 193 6.15 13.16 27.58
N LEU A 194 6.93 13.33 26.50
CA LEU A 194 6.44 13.24 25.13
C LEU A 194 5.82 11.86 24.84
N MET A 195 6.47 10.79 25.31
CA MET A 195 5.98 9.43 25.13
C MET A 195 4.65 9.18 25.86
N ARG A 196 4.50 9.69 27.10
CA ARG A 196 3.23 9.58 27.85
C ARG A 196 2.07 10.29 27.15
N GLU A 197 2.34 11.46 26.56
CA GLU A 197 1.33 12.17 25.76
C GLU A 197 0.99 11.42 24.47
N ALA A 198 1.98 10.84 23.80
CA ALA A 198 1.77 10.02 22.60
C ALA A 198 0.92 8.78 22.92
N ASP A 199 1.19 8.09 24.03
CA ASP A 199 0.39 6.94 24.50
C ASP A 199 -1.06 7.33 24.81
N SER A 200 -1.28 8.50 25.40
CA SER A 200 -2.62 9.03 25.69
C SER A 200 -3.40 9.24 24.39
N HIS A 201 -2.79 9.87 23.39
CA HIS A 201 -3.41 10.06 22.08
C HIS A 201 -3.64 8.75 21.34
N TRP A 202 -2.72 7.78 21.44
CA TRP A 202 -2.92 6.47 20.81
C TRP A 202 -4.13 5.72 21.38
N ARG A 203 -4.30 5.76 22.71
CA ARG A 203 -5.50 5.21 23.36
C ARG A 203 -6.78 5.88 22.86
N GLN A 204 -6.76 7.20 22.68
CA GLN A 204 -7.89 7.95 22.12
C GLN A 204 -8.16 7.57 20.65
N VAL A 205 -7.12 7.41 19.82
CA VAL A 205 -7.26 6.96 18.42
C VAL A 205 -7.92 5.59 18.38
N ARG A 206 -7.43 4.62 19.16
CA ARG A 206 -8.02 3.28 19.24
C ARG A 206 -9.47 3.27 19.72
N ALA A 207 -9.81 4.11 20.70
CA ALA A 207 -11.20 4.24 21.16
C ALA A 207 -12.12 4.80 20.07
N ASN A 208 -11.63 5.76 19.27
CA ASN A 208 -12.37 6.36 18.17
C ASN A 208 -12.48 5.44 16.93
N LEU A 209 -11.55 4.51 16.75
CA LEU A 209 -11.62 3.48 15.70
C LEU A 209 -12.90 2.63 15.83
N ARG A 210 -13.21 2.21 17.06
CA ARG A 210 -14.46 1.47 17.34
C ARG A 210 -15.72 2.28 17.05
N ARG A 211 -15.62 3.61 17.09
CA ARG A 211 -16.74 4.54 16.85
C ARG A 211 -16.81 5.04 15.41
N GLY A 212 -15.88 4.64 14.54
CA GLY A 212 -15.83 5.07 13.14
C GLY A 212 -15.60 6.58 12.92
N ASN A 213 -15.09 7.32 13.93
CA ASN A 213 -14.92 8.77 13.81
C ASN A 213 -13.55 9.14 13.21
N VAL A 214 -13.48 9.12 11.87
CA VAL A 214 -12.26 9.38 11.09
C VAL A 214 -11.60 10.71 11.44
N ARG A 215 -12.37 11.79 11.56
CA ARG A 215 -11.84 13.12 11.85
C ARG A 215 -11.12 13.19 13.20
N MET A 216 -11.72 12.57 14.23
CA MET A 216 -11.10 12.49 15.56
C MET A 216 -9.88 11.57 15.58
N MET A 217 -9.92 10.45 14.83
CA MET A 217 -8.76 9.58 14.66
C MET A 217 -7.60 10.30 13.99
N ALA A 218 -7.82 10.94 12.83
CA ALA A 218 -6.79 11.66 12.08
C ALA A 218 -6.17 12.78 12.92
N ARG A 219 -6.99 13.51 13.70
CA ARG A 219 -6.49 14.52 14.65
C ARG A 219 -5.58 13.91 15.73
N GLY A 220 -5.96 12.77 16.29
CA GLY A 220 -5.14 12.05 17.27
C GLY A 220 -3.80 11.58 16.69
N VAL A 221 -3.84 10.98 15.49
CA VAL A 221 -2.63 10.56 14.75
C VAL A 221 -1.72 11.74 14.45
N HIS A 222 -2.28 12.89 14.05
CA HIS A 222 -1.49 14.09 13.75
C HIS A 222 -0.81 14.69 14.98
N ARG A 223 -1.47 14.63 16.15
CA ARG A 223 -0.83 15.00 17.42
C ARG A 223 0.31 14.06 17.76
N MET A 224 0.13 12.75 17.54
CA MET A 224 1.22 11.79 17.73
C MET A 224 2.39 12.06 16.78
N LEU A 225 2.15 12.33 15.50
CA LEU A 225 3.20 12.71 14.54
C LEU A 225 4.04 13.89 15.05
N PHE A 226 3.40 14.91 15.60
CA PHE A 226 4.09 16.05 16.20
C PHE A 226 4.93 15.65 17.42
N LEU A 227 4.36 14.87 18.35
CA LEU A 227 5.05 14.43 19.57
C LEU A 227 6.25 13.51 19.27
N VAL A 228 6.09 12.56 18.35
CA VAL A 228 7.15 11.61 17.95
C VAL A 228 8.24 12.34 17.16
N SER A 229 7.89 13.33 16.32
CA SER A 229 8.88 14.22 15.71
C SER A 229 9.68 14.99 16.75
N GLY A 230 9.04 15.41 17.86
CA GLY A 230 9.71 16.00 19.01
C GLY A 230 10.67 15.03 19.71
N ILE A 231 10.28 13.76 19.88
CA ILE A 231 11.15 12.69 20.41
C ILE A 231 12.37 12.52 19.51
N ARG A 232 12.17 12.39 18.20
CA ARG A 232 13.24 12.28 17.20
C ARG A 232 14.21 13.44 17.28
N ALA A 233 13.71 14.67 17.33
CA ALA A 233 14.52 15.89 17.37
C ALA A 233 15.33 16.04 18.68
N VAL A 234 14.82 15.52 19.80
CA VAL A 234 15.57 15.48 21.07
C VAL A 234 16.64 14.38 21.02
N ALA A 235 16.29 13.21 20.50
CA ALA A 235 17.20 12.06 20.42
C ALA A 235 18.35 12.29 19.44
N SER A 236 18.09 12.91 18.28
CA SER A 236 19.08 13.14 17.22
C SER A 236 20.24 14.05 17.63
N GLN A 237 20.12 14.76 18.77
CA GLN A 237 21.20 15.58 19.33
C GLN A 237 22.36 14.75 19.91
N ARG A 238 22.18 13.43 20.07
CA ARG A 238 23.19 12.52 20.61
C ARG A 238 23.23 11.20 19.86
N ALA A 239 24.40 10.85 19.33
CA ALA A 239 24.65 9.55 18.70
C ALA A 239 24.31 8.35 19.60
N ALA A 240 24.46 8.49 20.92
CA ALA A 240 24.08 7.45 21.90
C ALA A 240 22.56 7.16 21.96
N LEU A 241 21.73 7.92 21.25
CA LEU A 241 20.28 7.75 21.13
C LEU A 241 19.85 7.37 19.71
N LYS A 242 20.76 6.76 18.95
CA LYS A 242 20.46 6.29 17.60
C LYS A 242 19.24 5.37 17.58
N GLU A 243 19.17 4.37 18.46
CA GLU A 243 18.03 3.44 18.52
C GLU A 243 16.70 4.14 18.83
N VAL A 244 16.70 5.18 19.67
CA VAL A 244 15.50 5.99 19.94
C VAL A 244 15.10 6.79 18.70
N THR A 245 16.09 7.28 17.94
CA THR A 245 15.89 8.02 16.69
C THR A 245 15.31 7.10 15.62
N ASP A 246 15.90 5.92 15.42
CA ASP A 246 15.48 4.93 14.42
C ASP A 246 14.04 4.45 14.69
N GLU A 247 13.71 4.15 15.95
CA GLU A 247 12.34 3.76 16.35
C GLU A 247 11.34 4.92 16.20
N ALA A 248 11.75 6.15 16.48
CA ALA A 248 10.90 7.32 16.28
C ALA A 248 10.64 7.59 14.78
N GLU A 249 11.64 7.38 13.91
CA GLU A 249 11.47 7.47 12.46
C GLU A 249 10.52 6.39 11.93
N SER A 250 10.71 5.14 12.35
CA SER A 250 9.80 4.04 12.02
C SER A 250 8.36 4.34 12.44
N LEU A 251 8.17 4.95 13.62
CA LEU A 251 6.86 5.32 14.10
C LEU A 251 6.26 6.50 13.33
N ILE A 252 7.07 7.49 12.92
CA ILE A 252 6.62 8.59 12.06
C ILE A 252 6.13 8.07 10.70
N ASP A 253 6.86 7.12 10.10
CA ASP A 253 6.48 6.50 8.84
C ASP A 253 5.15 5.75 9.00
N GLY A 254 5.05 4.88 10.01
CA GLY A 254 3.80 4.15 10.29
C GLY A 254 2.60 5.08 10.56
N LEU A 255 2.79 6.15 11.35
CA LEU A 255 1.73 7.10 11.66
C LEU A 255 1.32 7.90 10.42
N SER A 256 2.27 8.21 9.53
CA SER A 256 1.98 8.86 8.26
C SER A 256 1.15 7.94 7.35
N GLU A 257 1.50 6.66 7.27
CA GLU A 257 0.71 5.67 6.53
C GLU A 257 -0.71 5.51 7.10
N LEU A 258 -0.84 5.47 8.43
CA LEU A 258 -2.15 5.43 9.10
C LEU A 258 -2.96 6.70 8.83
N SER A 259 -2.33 7.88 8.88
CA SER A 259 -2.97 9.15 8.54
C SER A 259 -3.49 9.14 7.09
N SER A 260 -2.65 8.72 6.14
CA SER A 260 -3.04 8.61 4.74
C SER A 260 -4.20 7.64 4.54
N ALA A 261 -4.26 6.53 5.32
CA ALA A 261 -5.40 5.62 5.33
C ALA A 261 -6.67 6.26 5.87
N LEU A 262 -6.59 6.97 6.98
CA LEU A 262 -7.74 7.66 7.54
C LEU A 262 -8.27 8.76 6.60
N LEU A 263 -7.38 9.48 5.92
CA LEU A 263 -7.74 10.58 5.01
C LEU A 263 -8.16 10.11 3.60
N ASN A 264 -8.11 8.81 3.35
CA ASN A 264 -8.38 8.20 2.04
C ASN A 264 -7.60 8.83 0.88
N VAL A 265 -6.27 8.95 1.07
CA VAL A 265 -5.35 9.42 0.03
C VAL A 265 -5.11 8.28 -0.97
N VAL A 266 -5.41 8.53 -2.25
CA VAL A 266 -5.08 7.61 -3.35
C VAL A 266 -3.89 8.16 -4.11
N VAL A 267 -2.85 7.35 -4.26
CA VAL A 267 -1.66 7.67 -5.04
C VAL A 267 -1.52 6.62 -6.14
N THR A 268 -1.50 7.06 -7.39
CA THR A 268 -1.24 6.20 -8.54
C THR A 268 0.06 6.65 -9.19
N VAL A 269 0.97 5.70 -9.36
CA VAL A 269 2.23 5.90 -10.07
C VAL A 269 2.26 4.93 -11.24
N SER A 270 2.44 5.47 -12.43
CA SER A 270 2.68 4.73 -13.67
C SER A 270 3.90 5.33 -14.34
N TRP A 271 4.74 4.53 -14.98
CA TRP A 271 5.96 5.02 -15.61
C TRP A 271 6.19 4.34 -16.95
N ASP A 272 6.86 5.06 -17.83
CA ASP A 272 7.43 4.56 -19.07
C ASP A 272 8.94 4.90 -19.10
N GLU A 273 9.61 4.61 -20.20
CA GLU A 273 11.06 4.87 -20.36
C GLU A 273 11.42 6.37 -20.28
N GLN A 274 10.45 7.28 -20.38
CA GLN A 274 10.67 8.73 -20.49
C GLN A 274 10.20 9.49 -19.25
N ALA A 275 9.16 9.03 -18.57
CA ALA A 275 8.59 9.74 -17.44
C ALA A 275 7.83 8.84 -16.45
N ALA A 276 7.87 9.27 -15.19
CA ALA A 276 6.97 8.82 -14.14
C ALA A 276 5.75 9.76 -14.05
N LYS A 277 4.56 9.23 -14.35
CA LYS A 277 3.27 9.91 -14.19
C LYS A 277 2.71 9.59 -12.82
N VAL A 278 2.50 10.64 -12.02
CA VAL A 278 1.99 10.56 -10.66
C VAL A 278 0.63 11.23 -10.61
N THR A 279 -0.34 10.53 -10.06
CA THR A 279 -1.67 11.07 -9.74
C THR A 279 -1.90 10.93 -8.24
N VAL A 280 -2.35 12.00 -7.59
CA VAL A 280 -2.82 11.97 -6.20
C VAL A 280 -4.26 12.46 -6.15
N ILE A 281 -5.12 11.72 -5.46
CA ILE A 281 -6.56 12.03 -5.33
C ILE A 281 -6.93 12.07 -3.85
N ASN A 282 -7.68 13.10 -3.47
CA ASN A 282 -8.40 13.11 -2.21
C ASN A 282 -9.68 12.29 -2.32
N ALA A 283 -9.59 10.97 -2.14
CA ALA A 283 -10.79 10.12 -2.17
C ALA A 283 -11.57 10.16 -0.83
N GLY A 284 -11.11 10.97 0.13
CA GLY A 284 -11.78 11.19 1.41
C GLY A 284 -12.88 12.24 1.34
N SER A 285 -13.52 12.48 2.49
CA SER A 285 -14.54 13.51 2.67
C SER A 285 -14.00 14.83 3.23
N GLU A 286 -12.73 14.87 3.61
CA GLU A 286 -12.12 15.99 4.33
C GLU A 286 -11.35 16.91 3.38
N LEU A 287 -11.43 18.22 3.59
CA LEU A 287 -10.59 19.20 2.90
C LEU A 287 -9.14 19.12 3.42
N TRP A 288 -8.16 19.04 2.52
CA TRP A 288 -6.74 19.14 2.89
C TRP A 288 -6.26 20.57 2.75
N LYS A 289 -5.47 21.05 3.71
CA LYS A 289 -4.92 22.41 3.65
C LYS A 289 -3.88 22.54 2.55
N ALA A 290 -3.04 21.52 2.40
CA ALA A 290 -2.07 21.44 1.34
C ALA A 290 -1.77 19.99 0.97
N LEU A 291 -1.38 19.80 -0.29
CA LEU A 291 -0.82 18.60 -0.85
C LEU A 291 0.49 18.97 -1.52
N ARG A 292 1.55 18.24 -1.23
CA ARG A 292 2.83 18.32 -1.93
C ARG A 292 3.25 16.93 -2.42
N PHE A 293 3.76 16.80 -3.63
CA PHE A 293 4.42 15.57 -4.05
C PHE A 293 5.58 15.79 -5.03
N ALA A 294 6.57 14.91 -4.95
CA ALA A 294 7.81 14.93 -5.72
C ALA A 294 8.50 13.56 -5.72
N LEU A 295 9.54 13.39 -6.52
CA LEU A 295 10.47 12.26 -6.40
C LEU A 295 11.40 12.45 -5.19
N GLU A 296 11.76 11.35 -4.53
CA GLU A 296 12.52 11.34 -3.26
C GLU A 296 13.86 12.07 -3.30
N ASP A 297 14.51 12.10 -4.47
CA ASP A 297 15.81 12.74 -4.69
C ASP A 297 15.75 13.93 -5.67
N ALA A 298 14.54 14.33 -6.10
CA ALA A 298 14.41 15.48 -6.97
C ALA A 298 14.70 16.79 -6.23
N ALA A 299 15.36 17.73 -6.91
CA ALA A 299 15.57 19.07 -6.39
C ALA A 299 14.22 19.70 -6.00
N ALA A 300 14.21 20.54 -4.97
CA ALA A 300 12.98 21.13 -4.40
C ALA A 300 12.09 21.89 -5.42
N GLY A 301 12.62 22.21 -6.61
CA GLY A 301 11.90 22.83 -7.73
C GLY A 301 10.91 21.91 -8.45
N ASP A 302 11.09 20.58 -8.41
CA ASP A 302 10.19 19.61 -9.06
C ASP A 302 9.11 19.13 -8.10
N THR A 303 8.40 20.07 -7.50
CA THR A 303 7.35 19.77 -6.52
C THR A 303 6.02 20.36 -6.96
N VAL A 304 4.98 19.52 -7.02
CA VAL A 304 3.62 20.02 -7.16
C VAL A 304 3.10 20.35 -5.77
N VAL A 305 2.64 21.60 -5.58
CA VAL A 305 2.00 22.05 -4.35
C VAL A 305 0.60 22.56 -4.68
N LEU A 306 -0.41 21.92 -4.10
CA LEU A 306 -1.80 22.38 -4.14
C LEU A 306 -2.23 22.80 -2.74
N ALA A 307 -3.01 23.88 -2.66
CA ALA A 307 -3.64 24.34 -1.43
C ALA A 307 -5.15 24.09 -1.48
N ASN A 308 -5.77 23.84 -0.33
CA ASN A 308 -7.22 23.66 -0.18
C ASN A 308 -7.79 22.53 -1.08
N VAL A 309 -7.14 21.37 -1.08
CA VAL A 309 -7.54 20.21 -1.91
C VAL A 309 -8.85 19.64 -1.42
N ARG A 310 -9.88 19.75 -2.24
CA ARG A 310 -11.26 19.31 -1.98
C ARG A 310 -11.42 17.80 -2.12
N PRO A 311 -12.46 17.21 -1.51
CA PRO A 311 -12.87 15.84 -1.82
C PRO A 311 -13.00 15.63 -3.33
N LEU A 312 -12.49 14.49 -3.79
CA LEU A 312 -12.39 14.04 -5.19
C LEU A 312 -11.51 14.91 -6.10
N GLU A 313 -10.83 15.92 -5.56
CA GLU A 313 -9.88 16.71 -6.34
C GLU A 313 -8.65 15.86 -6.68
N ARG A 314 -8.26 15.94 -7.96
CA ARG A 314 -7.17 15.18 -8.57
C ARG A 314 -6.02 16.11 -8.89
N ALA A 315 -4.83 15.72 -8.45
CA ALA A 315 -3.57 16.37 -8.76
C ALA A 315 -2.72 15.43 -9.62
N GLU A 316 -2.10 15.96 -10.67
CA GLU A 316 -1.28 15.17 -11.61
C GLU A 316 0.05 15.86 -11.84
N ALA A 317 1.11 15.07 -11.98
CA ALA A 317 2.41 15.55 -12.42
C ALA A 317 3.13 14.45 -13.21
N SER A 318 4.02 14.89 -14.10
CA SER A 318 4.95 14.01 -14.79
C SER A 318 6.36 14.42 -14.37
N PHE A 319 7.15 13.47 -13.91
CA PHE A 319 8.54 13.68 -13.51
C PHE A 319 9.45 12.87 -14.43
N GLN A 320 10.56 13.46 -14.85
CA GLN A 320 11.62 12.69 -15.47
C GLN A 320 12.40 11.98 -14.33
N PRO A 321 12.54 10.65 -14.37
CA PRO A 321 13.37 9.95 -13.39
C PRO A 321 14.83 10.44 -13.52
N PRO A 322 15.58 10.54 -12.40
CA PRO A 322 17.01 10.85 -12.44
C PRO A 322 17.76 9.85 -13.32
N ASP A 323 18.83 10.30 -14.00
CA ASP A 323 19.67 9.45 -14.85
C ASP A 323 20.12 8.19 -14.08
N GLY A 324 19.87 7.01 -14.66
CA GLY A 324 20.21 5.71 -14.06
C GLY A 324 19.21 5.16 -13.05
N GLN A 325 18.18 5.90 -12.65
CA GLN A 325 17.08 5.34 -11.84
C GLN A 325 15.97 4.79 -12.75
N THR A 326 15.81 3.46 -12.74
CA THR A 326 14.70 2.81 -13.46
C THR A 326 13.36 2.95 -12.73
N MET A 327 13.37 3.26 -11.42
CA MET A 327 12.17 3.20 -10.58
C MET A 327 12.05 4.35 -9.57
N PRO A 328 11.01 5.19 -9.69
CA PRO A 328 10.84 6.37 -8.85
C PRO A 328 10.32 6.01 -7.44
N VAL A 329 10.80 6.73 -6.43
CA VAL A 329 10.12 6.84 -5.14
C VAL A 329 9.39 8.18 -5.08
N VAL A 330 8.06 8.14 -4.97
CA VAL A 330 7.24 9.33 -4.85
C VAL A 330 7.00 9.63 -3.39
N VAL A 331 7.34 10.84 -2.97
CA VAL A 331 7.04 11.36 -1.64
C VAL A 331 5.80 12.24 -1.74
N VAL A 332 4.67 11.75 -1.20
CA VAL A 332 3.42 12.51 -1.08
C VAL A 332 3.30 13.05 0.33
N SER A 333 2.90 14.30 0.45
CA SER A 333 2.86 15.02 1.71
C SER A 333 1.55 15.76 1.85
N VAL A 334 0.80 15.44 2.89
CA VAL A 334 -0.55 15.98 3.11
C VAL A 334 -0.58 16.76 4.41
N LEU A 335 -1.01 18.02 4.33
CA LEU A 335 -1.25 18.86 5.48
C LEU A 335 -2.74 18.87 5.81
N PHE A 336 -3.09 18.30 6.97
CA PHE A 336 -4.46 18.31 7.49
C PHE A 336 -4.46 18.73 8.96
N ASN A 337 -5.32 19.68 9.35
CA ASN A 337 -5.40 20.21 10.72
C ASN A 337 -4.03 20.55 11.36
N ASN A 338 -3.13 21.19 10.60
CA ASN A 338 -1.77 21.56 11.00
C ASN A 338 -0.82 20.39 11.30
N GLY A 339 -1.24 19.15 11.05
CA GLY A 339 -0.38 17.97 11.09
C GLY A 339 0.00 17.54 9.67
N TYR A 340 1.26 17.16 9.52
CA TYR A 340 1.86 16.76 8.25
C TYR A 340 2.01 15.25 8.22
N SER A 341 1.39 14.59 7.24
CA SER A 341 1.66 13.19 6.92
C SER A 341 2.58 13.13 5.70
N ARG A 342 3.64 12.31 5.77
CA ARG A 342 4.54 12.05 4.65
C ARG A 342 4.43 10.57 4.26
N LEU A 343 3.89 10.32 3.08
CA LEU A 343 3.76 9.00 2.49
C LEU A 343 4.85 8.79 1.44
N ARG A 344 5.66 7.74 1.59
CA ARG A 344 6.58 7.27 0.56
C ARG A 344 5.91 6.16 -0.23
N VAL A 345 5.88 6.30 -1.54
CA VAL A 345 5.38 5.30 -2.48
C VAL A 345 6.55 4.89 -3.35
N SER A 346 7.20 3.79 -2.94
CA SER A 346 8.33 3.23 -3.66
C SER A 346 7.84 2.26 -4.72
N CYS A 347 8.36 2.41 -5.94
CA CYS A 347 8.17 1.46 -7.02
C CYS A 347 9.37 0.50 -7.12
N ARG A 348 9.97 0.03 -6.02
CA ARG A 348 11.09 -0.95 -6.11
C ARG A 348 10.66 -2.21 -6.85
N GLY A 349 11.16 -2.35 -8.06
CA GLY A 349 11.42 -3.61 -8.74
C GLY A 349 12.76 -4.10 -8.23
N VAL A 350 12.83 -5.42 -8.06
CA VAL A 350 14.07 -6.09 -7.73
C VAL A 350 14.99 -5.96 -8.93
N GLU A 351 16.24 -5.61 -8.67
CA GLU A 351 17.35 -5.75 -9.62
C GLU A 351 17.18 -7.08 -10.35
N SER A 352 17.08 -7.06 -11.68
CA SER A 352 17.37 -8.26 -12.46
C SER A 352 18.74 -8.70 -11.99
N GLY A 353 18.85 -9.89 -11.38
CA GLY A 353 20.12 -10.43 -10.95
C GLY A 353 21.13 -10.23 -12.07
N GLU A 354 22.09 -9.35 -11.85
CA GLU A 354 23.23 -9.25 -12.74
C GLU A 354 23.86 -10.64 -12.79
N GLU A 355 24.17 -11.03 -14.02
CA GLU A 355 24.68 -12.31 -14.41
C GLU A 355 25.77 -12.76 -13.42
N GLU A 356 25.67 -14.01 -12.94
CA GLU A 356 26.85 -14.71 -12.45
C GLU A 356 27.87 -14.65 -13.59
N GLU A 357 28.90 -13.82 -13.41
CA GLU A 357 30.14 -13.89 -14.16
C GLU A 357 30.64 -15.34 -14.03
N VAL A 358 30.39 -16.12 -15.09
CA VAL A 358 31.10 -17.37 -15.32
C VAL A 358 32.52 -16.97 -15.70
N GLU A 359 33.39 -16.80 -14.69
CA GLU A 359 34.82 -16.85 -14.91
C GLU A 359 35.17 -18.26 -15.42
N GLN A 360 35.65 -18.32 -16.66
CA GLN A 360 36.35 -19.47 -17.24
C GLN A 360 37.82 -19.47 -16.83
#